data_AF-A0A967VMB5-F1
#
_entry.id   AF-A0A967VMB5-F1
#
_cell.length_a   1.000
_cell.length_b   1.000
_cell.length_c   1.000
_cell.angle_alpha   90.00
_cell.angle_beta   90.00
_cell.angle_gamma   90.00
#
_symmetry.space_group_name_H-M   'P 1'
#
loop_
_entity.id
_entity.type
_entity.pdbx_description
1 polymer ?
#
loop_
_entity_poly.entity_id
_entity_poly.type
_entity_poly.pdbx_seq_one_letter_code
_entity_poly.pdbx_strand_id
1 'polypeptide(L)'
;MHPVILDGFRRGSVYGSLRDGLPGPGMSRGVANLPGSLPAVLAAALATDLERRIWVVVASDPPEAESVQSDLATLLPEGTAALYPQREALPFEAEEHHVEVSGQRVEALEALLAGRVRVLVTTARAMQE
;
A
#
# COMPACT_ATOMS: atom_id res chain seq x y z
N MET A 1 13.72 -2.98 9.24
CA MET A 1 13.38 -4.23 8.53
C MET A 1 13.30 -5.38 9.53
N HIS A 2 12.12 -5.98 9.68
CA HIS A 2 11.87 -7.12 10.59
C HIS A 2 11.56 -8.42 9.80
N PRO A 3 12.58 -9.14 9.29
CA PRO A 3 12.36 -10.31 8.43
C PRO A 3 11.63 -11.46 9.14
N VAL A 4 11.80 -11.57 10.47
CA VAL A 4 11.20 -12.65 11.28
C VAL A 4 9.67 -12.64 11.22
N ILE A 5 9.04 -11.45 11.19
CA ILE A 5 7.58 -11.31 11.13
C ILE A 5 7.07 -11.81 9.78
N LEU A 6 7.69 -11.34 8.69
CA LEU A 6 7.31 -11.74 7.33
C LEU A 6 7.52 -13.23 7.11
N ASP A 7 8.67 -13.78 7.53
CA ASP A 7 8.95 -15.21 7.37
C ASP A 7 8.00 -16.08 8.21
N GLY A 8 7.63 -15.61 9.41
CA GLY A 8 6.62 -16.26 10.24
C GLY A 8 5.27 -16.34 9.53
N PHE A 9 4.80 -15.22 8.98
CA PHE A 9 3.53 -15.14 8.25
C PHE A 9 3.55 -15.98 6.98
N ARG A 10 4.64 -15.93 6.20
CA ARG A 10 4.80 -16.64 4.91
C ARG A 10 4.84 -18.17 5.05
N ARG A 11 5.24 -18.69 6.21
CA ARG A 11 5.23 -20.15 6.49
C ARG A 11 3.82 -20.71 6.71
N GLY A 12 2.80 -19.88 6.92
CA GLY A 12 1.44 -20.33 7.12
C GLY A 12 0.79 -20.89 5.85
N SER A 13 0.11 -22.03 5.95
CA SER A 13 -0.61 -22.64 4.83
C SER A 13 -1.75 -21.77 4.28
N VAL A 14 -2.35 -20.94 5.15
CA VAL A 14 -3.38 -19.95 4.78
C VAL A 14 -2.83 -18.92 3.82
N TYR A 15 -1.62 -18.42 4.08
CA TYR A 15 -0.97 -17.46 3.19
C TYR A 15 -0.63 -18.10 1.84
N GLY A 16 -0.07 -19.31 1.82
CA GLY A 16 0.19 -20.04 0.57
C GLY A 16 -1.07 -20.21 -0.29
N SER A 17 -2.17 -20.65 0.33
CA SER A 17 -3.48 -20.81 -0.34
C SER A 17 -4.07 -19.49 -0.84
N LEU A 18 -3.79 -18.36 -0.16
CA LEU A 18 -4.22 -17.03 -0.60
C LEU A 18 -3.39 -16.55 -1.79
N ARG A 19 -2.07 -16.68 -1.71
CA ARG A 19 -1.10 -16.29 -2.75
C ARG A 19 -1.35 -17.04 -4.05
N ASP A 20 -1.58 -18.35 -3.96
CA ASP A 20 -1.80 -19.20 -5.14
C ASP A 20 -3.21 -19.03 -5.72
N GLY A 21 -4.16 -18.54 -4.91
CA GLY A 21 -5.56 -18.30 -5.28
C GLY A 21 -5.92 -16.82 -5.38
N LEU A 22 -5.00 -15.97 -5.85
CA LEU A 22 -5.28 -14.56 -6.10
C LEU A 22 -6.37 -14.40 -7.19
N PRO A 23 -7.31 -13.46 -7.03
CA PRO A 23 -8.38 -13.27 -7.99
C PRO A 23 -7.85 -12.81 -9.36
N GLY A 24 -8.54 -13.23 -10.41
CA GLY A 24 -8.34 -12.71 -11.77
C GLY A 24 -8.96 -11.32 -11.97
N PRO A 25 -8.81 -10.73 -13.18
CA PRO A 25 -9.43 -9.45 -13.51
C PRO A 25 -10.93 -9.45 -13.27
N GLY A 26 -11.45 -8.41 -12.61
CA GLY A 26 -12.88 -8.26 -12.30
C GLY A 26 -13.39 -9.14 -11.15
N MET A 27 -12.54 -9.96 -10.53
CA MET A 27 -12.90 -10.76 -9.37
C MET A 27 -12.38 -10.14 -8.08
N SER A 28 -13.05 -10.42 -6.96
CA SER A 28 -12.61 -10.04 -5.62
C SER A 28 -12.56 -11.25 -4.70
N ARG A 29 -11.68 -11.20 -3.70
CA ARG A 29 -11.59 -12.20 -2.64
C ARG A 29 -11.45 -11.47 -1.31
N GLY A 30 -12.41 -11.68 -0.42
CA GLY A 30 -12.35 -11.15 0.93
C GLY A 30 -11.36 -11.94 1.80
N VAL A 31 -10.59 -11.22 2.61
CA VAL A 31 -9.78 -11.81 3.68
C VAL A 31 -10.26 -11.20 4.99
N ALA A 32 -10.64 -12.04 5.94
CA ALA A 32 -11.10 -11.63 7.26
C ALA A 32 -10.06 -11.97 8.33
N ASN A 33 -10.25 -11.45 9.55
CA ASN A 33 -9.40 -11.72 10.71
C ASN A 33 -7.94 -11.24 10.52
N LEU A 34 -7.78 -10.02 10.02
CA LEU A 34 -6.49 -9.31 9.94
C LEU A 34 -6.48 -8.10 10.90
N PRO A 35 -6.43 -8.31 12.23
CA PRO A 35 -6.37 -7.20 13.17
C PRO A 35 -5.04 -6.43 13.11
N GLY A 36 -5.10 -5.13 13.44
CA GLY A 36 -3.92 -4.27 13.55
C GLY A 36 -3.12 -4.19 12.25
N SER A 37 -1.80 -4.35 12.33
CA SER A 37 -0.87 -4.27 11.19
C SER A 37 -0.86 -5.50 10.27
N LEU A 38 -1.69 -6.52 10.52
CA LEU A 38 -1.72 -7.72 9.68
C LEU A 38 -2.08 -7.47 8.19
N PRO A 39 -2.91 -6.49 7.82
CA PRO A 39 -3.09 -6.11 6.42
C PRO A 39 -1.80 -5.62 5.76
N ALA A 40 -0.98 -4.83 6.46
CA ALA A 40 0.32 -4.38 5.98
C ALA A 40 1.32 -5.55 5.86
N VAL A 41 1.31 -6.49 6.81
CA VAL A 41 2.09 -7.73 6.74
C VAL A 41 1.69 -8.57 5.53
N LEU A 42 0.39 -8.71 5.25
CA LEU A 42 -0.11 -9.41 4.08
C LEU A 42 0.35 -8.73 2.77
N ALA A 43 0.20 -7.41 2.67
CA ALA A 43 0.65 -6.65 1.51
C ALA A 43 2.17 -6.78 1.30
N ALA A 44 2.97 -6.68 2.36
CA ALA A 44 4.41 -6.86 2.32
C ALA A 44 4.82 -8.28 1.90
N ALA A 45 4.14 -9.31 2.42
CA ALA A 45 4.39 -10.71 2.04
C ALA A 45 4.11 -10.94 0.55
N LEU A 46 2.96 -10.46 0.04
CA LEU A 46 2.61 -10.55 -1.38
C LEU A 46 3.60 -9.79 -2.27
N ALA A 47 4.01 -8.58 -1.88
CA ALA A 47 4.99 -7.79 -2.61
C ALA A 47 6.40 -8.43 -2.62
N THR A 48 6.73 -9.18 -1.57
CA THR A 48 7.98 -9.93 -1.47
C THR A 48 7.97 -11.17 -2.38
N ASP A 49 6.87 -11.93 -2.40
CA ASP A 49 6.80 -13.17 -3.18
C ASP A 49 6.48 -12.96 -4.66
N LEU A 50 5.83 -11.85 -5.00
CA LEU A 50 5.34 -11.55 -6.34
C LEU A 50 6.00 -10.28 -6.87
N GLU A 51 7.33 -10.29 -6.95
CA GLU A 51 8.18 -9.13 -7.24
C GLU A 51 7.88 -8.42 -8.57
N ARG A 52 7.23 -9.11 -9.52
CA ARG A 52 6.87 -8.56 -10.84
C ARG A 52 5.49 -7.88 -10.85
N ARG A 53 4.80 -7.82 -9.71
CA ARG A 53 3.49 -7.19 -9.57
C ARG A 53 3.62 -5.89 -8.79
N ILE A 54 2.84 -4.90 -9.22
CA ILE A 54 2.59 -3.69 -8.46
C ILE A 54 1.34 -3.94 -7.60
N TRP A 55 1.42 -3.56 -6.34
CA TRP A 55 0.34 -3.64 -5.38
C TRP A 55 -0.14 -2.23 -5.04
N VAL A 56 -1.47 -2.08 -4.95
CA VAL A 56 -2.10 -0.85 -4.48
C VAL A 56 -2.88 -1.18 -3.21
N VAL A 57 -2.51 -0.55 -2.10
CA VAL A 57 -3.23 -0.65 -0.84
C VAL A 57 -4.11 0.58 -0.70
N VAL A 58 -5.42 0.37 -0.69
CA VAL A 58 -6.41 1.44 -0.58
C VAL A 58 -6.92 1.48 0.85
N ALA A 59 -6.45 2.45 1.62
CA ALA A 59 -6.93 2.74 2.96
C ALA A 59 -8.25 3.53 2.92
N SER A 60 -8.99 3.48 4.03
CA SER A 60 -10.27 4.15 4.18
C SER A 60 -10.14 5.67 4.35
N ASP A 61 -9.05 6.13 4.98
CA ASP A 61 -8.75 7.55 5.22
C ASP A 61 -7.22 7.82 5.24
N PRO A 62 -6.77 9.10 5.23
CA PRO A 62 -5.34 9.42 5.23
C PRO A 62 -4.58 8.94 6.47
N PRO A 63 -5.09 9.11 7.71
CA PRO A 63 -4.41 8.56 8.88
C PRO A 63 -4.15 7.05 8.79
N GLU A 64 -5.10 6.27 8.28
CA GLU A 64 -4.91 4.85 8.03
C GLU A 64 -3.87 4.62 6.92
N ALA A 65 -3.89 5.40 5.84
CA ALA A 65 -2.90 5.30 4.75
C ALA A 65 -1.47 5.55 5.25
N GLU A 66 -1.26 6.57 6.08
CA GLU A 66 0.03 6.88 6.71
C GLU A 66 0.47 5.76 7.66
N SER A 67 -0.43 5.26 8.49
CA SER A 67 -0.18 4.13 9.39
C SER A 67 0.28 2.88 8.63
N VAL A 68 -0.44 2.53 7.55
CA VAL A 68 -0.08 1.41 6.68
C VAL A 68 1.26 1.63 5.99
N GLN A 69 1.56 2.84 5.52
CA GLN A 69 2.85 3.14 4.89
C GLN A 69 4.00 3.00 5.89
N SER A 70 3.81 3.45 7.13
CA SER A 70 4.79 3.31 8.22
C SER A 70 5.07 1.84 8.56
N ASP A 71 4.02 1.01 8.64
CA ASP A 71 4.14 -0.43 8.83
C ASP A 71 4.93 -1.07 7.68
N LEU A 72 4.62 -0.71 6.43
CA LEU A 72 5.32 -1.22 5.24
C LEU A 72 6.79 -0.79 5.20
N ALA A 73 7.11 0.45 5.58
CA ALA A 73 8.49 0.94 5.68
C ALA A 73 9.32 0.16 6.70
N THR A 74 8.66 -0.38 7.72
CA THR A 74 9.28 -1.23 8.74
C THR A 74 9.53 -2.66 8.23
N LEU A 75 8.67 -3.16 7.33
CA LEU A 75 8.66 -4.54 6.85
C LEU A 75 9.46 -4.74 5.56
N LEU A 76 9.45 -3.77 4.65
CA LEU A 76 10.05 -3.85 3.32
C LEU A 76 11.40 -3.10 3.23
N PRO A 77 12.21 -3.35 2.20
CA PRO A 77 13.36 -2.50 1.90
C PRO A 77 12.93 -1.05 1.67
N GLU A 78 13.80 -0.11 2.07
CA GLU A 78 13.58 1.32 1.88
C GLU A 78 13.20 1.65 0.43
N GLY A 79 12.21 2.51 0.25
CA GLY A 79 11.70 2.91 -1.07
C GLY A 79 10.79 1.90 -1.77
N THR A 80 10.60 0.69 -1.22
CA THR A 80 9.71 -0.32 -1.85
C THR A 80 8.23 0.07 -1.76
N ALA A 81 7.85 0.84 -0.74
CA ALA A 81 6.50 1.33 -0.52
C ALA A 81 6.48 2.86 -0.46
N ALA A 82 5.47 3.47 -1.08
CA ALA A 82 5.26 4.92 -1.04
C ALA A 82 3.78 5.26 -0.81
N LEU A 83 3.54 6.39 -0.16
CA LEU A 83 2.21 6.98 0.01
C LEU A 83 1.91 7.89 -1.19
N TYR A 84 0.74 7.70 -1.80
CA TYR A 84 0.12 8.63 -2.72
C TYR A 84 -1.03 9.33 -2.00
N PRO A 85 -0.81 10.56 -1.50
CA PRO A 85 -1.77 11.22 -0.63
C PRO A 85 -2.97 11.80 -1.42
N GLN A 86 -4.12 11.89 -0.75
CA GLN A 86 -5.26 12.64 -1.27
C GLN A 86 -5.02 14.15 -1.17
N ARG A 87 -5.64 14.95 -2.04
CA ARG A 87 -5.68 16.40 -1.84
C ARG A 87 -6.56 16.75 -0.64
N GLU A 88 -6.05 17.60 0.24
CA GLU A 88 -6.76 18.07 1.44
C GLU A 88 -7.71 19.24 1.17
N ALA A 89 -7.82 19.71 -0.08
CA ALA A 89 -8.77 20.77 -0.42
C ALA A 89 -10.22 20.33 -0.13
N LEU A 90 -10.91 21.09 0.71
CA LEU A 90 -12.34 20.92 0.92
C LEU A 90 -13.11 21.37 -0.34
N PRO A 91 -14.22 20.71 -0.70
CA PRO A 91 -15.06 21.18 -1.78
C PRO A 91 -15.48 22.64 -1.55
N PHE A 92 -15.30 23.50 -2.56
CA PHE A 92 -15.68 24.92 -2.58
C PHE A 92 -14.85 25.88 -1.72
N GLU A 93 -13.74 25.44 -1.12
CA GLU A 93 -12.71 26.35 -0.60
C GLU A 93 -11.78 26.81 -1.73
N ALA A 94 -11.38 28.09 -1.69
CA ALA A 94 -10.38 28.61 -2.64
C ALA A 94 -9.10 27.79 -2.45
N GLU A 95 -8.61 27.18 -3.53
CA GLU A 95 -7.51 26.22 -3.52
C GLU A 95 -6.24 26.78 -2.83
N GLU A 96 -6.08 26.55 -1.53
CA GLU A 96 -4.76 26.52 -0.92
C GLU A 96 -4.15 25.16 -1.25
N HIS A 97 -3.52 25.07 -2.42
CA HIS A 97 -2.73 23.90 -2.77
C HIS A 97 -1.58 23.78 -1.77
N HIS A 98 -1.68 22.83 -0.84
CA HIS A 98 -0.55 22.41 -0.02
C HIS A 98 0.55 21.89 -0.95
N VAL A 99 1.58 22.72 -1.19
CA VAL A 99 2.68 22.44 -2.11
C VAL A 99 3.39 21.12 -1.75
N GLU A 100 3.43 20.78 -0.47
CA GLU A 100 4.00 19.53 0.05
C GLU A 100 3.25 18.28 -0.44
N VAL A 101 1.91 18.29 -0.37
CA VAL A 101 1.07 17.19 -0.89
C VAL A 101 1.22 17.03 -2.40
N SER A 102 1.35 18.15 -3.12
CA SER A 102 1.61 18.13 -4.56
C SER A 102 2.98 17.53 -4.89
N GLY A 103 4.01 17.85 -4.10
CA GLY A 103 5.35 17.26 -4.23
C GLY A 103 5.35 15.75 -3.97
N GLN A 104 4.77 15.32 -2.85
CA GLN A 104 4.69 13.89 -2.48
C GLN A 104 3.99 13.04 -3.55
N ARG A 105 2.93 13.55 -4.18
CA ARG A 105 2.25 12.83 -5.29
C ARG A 105 3.17 12.63 -6.49
N VAL A 106 3.91 13.67 -6.88
CA VAL A 106 4.84 13.60 -8.01
C VAL A 106 5.96 12.61 -7.70
N GLU A 107 6.53 12.66 -6.51
CA GLU A 107 7.57 11.73 -6.05
C GLU A 107 7.08 10.28 -6.02
N ALA A 108 5.88 10.04 -5.50
CA ALA A 108 5.30 8.69 -5.46
C ALA A 108 5.06 8.12 -6.87
N LEU A 109 4.53 8.92 -7.79
CA LEU A 109 4.29 8.49 -9.17
C LEU A 109 5.60 8.31 -9.95
N GLU A 110 6.55 9.21 -9.80
CA GLU A 110 7.87 9.08 -10.43
C GLU A 110 8.58 7.83 -9.92
N ALA A 111 8.61 7.59 -8.61
CA ALA A 111 9.21 6.39 -8.04
C ALA A 111 8.52 5.10 -8.49
N LEU A 112 7.20 5.12 -8.67
CA LEU A 112 6.44 4.00 -9.24
C LEU A 112 6.81 3.75 -10.71
N LEU A 113 6.82 4.80 -11.53
CA LEU A 113 7.15 4.71 -12.96
C LEU A 113 8.62 4.34 -13.20
N ALA A 114 9.51 4.75 -12.30
CA ALA A 114 10.92 4.34 -12.29
C ALA A 114 11.13 2.91 -11.78
N GLY A 115 10.08 2.23 -11.31
CA GLY A 115 10.15 0.85 -10.78
C GLY A 115 10.82 0.74 -9.41
N ARG A 116 10.98 1.84 -8.68
CA ARG A 116 11.54 1.87 -7.31
C ARG A 116 10.49 1.45 -6.28
N VAL A 117 9.24 1.88 -6.48
CA VAL A 117 8.09 1.50 -5.65
C VAL A 117 7.37 0.31 -6.25
N ARG A 118 6.98 -0.64 -5.40
CA ARG A 118 6.13 -1.79 -5.75
C ARG A 118 4.81 -1.83 -4.98
N VAL A 119 4.74 -1.13 -3.85
CA VAL A 119 3.51 -1.01 -3.06
C VAL A 119 3.13 0.47 -2.95
N LEU A 120 2.06 0.85 -3.62
CA LEU A 120 1.49 2.19 -3.50
C LEU A 120 0.38 2.17 -2.45
N VAL A 121 0.52 2.96 -1.39
CA VAL A 121 -0.54 3.16 -0.40
C VAL A 121 -1.30 4.43 -0.76
N THR A 122 -2.62 4.40 -0.73
CA THR A 122 -3.47 5.52 -1.16
C THR A 122 -4.82 5.46 -0.46
N THR A 123 -5.65 6.50 -0.61
CA THR A 123 -7.08 6.43 -0.27
C THR A 123 -7.93 6.24 -1.53
N ALA A 124 -9.18 5.82 -1.35
CA ALA A 124 -10.14 5.71 -2.46
C ALA A 124 -10.41 7.06 -3.14
N ARG A 125 -10.31 8.18 -2.39
CA ARG A 125 -10.46 9.54 -2.91
C ARG A 125 -9.28 9.90 -3.82
N ALA A 126 -8.05 9.69 -3.36
CA ALA A 126 -6.86 10.01 -4.15
C ALA A 126 -6.82 9.28 -5.50
N MET A 127 -7.38 8.05 -5.58
CA MET A 127 -7.47 7.30 -6.84
C MET A 127 -8.43 7.91 -7.88
N GLN A 128 -9.33 8.81 -7.46
CA GLN A 128 -10.31 9.46 -8.33
C GLN A 128 -9.87 10.86 -8.79
N GLU A 129 -8.72 11.35 -8.31
CA GLU A 129 -8.17 12.70 -8.55
C GLU A 129 -7.02 12.71 -9.56
#